data_AF-A0AAW2JY87-F1
#
_entry.id   AF-A0AAW2JY87-F1
#
_cell.length_a   1.000
_cell.length_b   1.000
_cell.length_c   1.000
_cell.angle_alpha   90.00
_cell.angle_beta   90.00
_cell.angle_gamma   90.00
#
_symmetry.space_group_name_H-M   'P 1'
#
loop_
_entity.id
_entity.type
_entity.pdbx_description
1 polymer ?
#
loop_
_entity_poly.entity_id
_entity_poly.type
_entity_poly.pdbx_seq_one_letter_code
_entity_poly.pdbx_strand_id
1 'polypeptide(L)'
;MESSLPNGYYGNAFVLGCVQTCVRDLSVKGLGYAVELVRRAKDRVGEEYVKEVVELVSSSPASVDSTGVLIMTQWSRLGLESVDFGMGMPVQVGPVCCDKYCILLPVCTAASAMKVNLAVPSSAVDLYLYFLSNICA
;
A
#
# COMPACT_ATOMS: atom_id res chain seq x y z
N MET A 1 18.31 23.26 -2.80
CA MET A 1 17.05 23.48 -3.55
C MET A 1 15.92 23.09 -2.61
N GLU A 2 14.84 23.87 -2.55
CA GLU A 2 13.66 23.54 -1.74
C GLU A 2 13.18 22.13 -2.09
N SER A 3 13.24 21.23 -1.10
CA SER A 3 13.17 19.77 -1.26
C SER A 3 11.76 19.20 -1.11
N SER A 4 10.73 20.04 -1.23
CA SER A 4 9.34 19.63 -1.09
C SER A 4 8.47 20.26 -2.17
N LEU A 5 7.55 19.46 -2.71
CA LEU A 5 6.51 19.97 -3.60
C LEU A 5 5.76 21.13 -2.94
N PRO A 6 5.36 22.15 -3.70
CA PRO A 6 4.64 23.29 -3.15
C PRO A 6 3.31 22.84 -2.53
N ASN A 7 2.87 23.53 -1.47
CA ASN A 7 1.54 23.29 -0.92
C ASN A 7 0.48 23.51 -2.01
N GLY A 8 -0.45 22.58 -2.14
CA GLY A 8 -1.46 22.59 -3.22
C GLY A 8 -0.95 22.10 -4.57
N TYR A 9 0.22 21.45 -4.65
CA TYR A 9 0.67 20.79 -5.88
C TYR A 9 -0.42 19.86 -6.45
N TYR A 10 -0.79 20.09 -7.71
CA TYR A 10 -1.81 19.34 -8.41
C TYR A 10 -1.16 18.44 -9.47
N GLY A 11 -0.92 17.19 -9.10
CA GLY A 11 -0.29 16.19 -9.96
C GLY A 11 -0.05 14.88 -9.22
N ASN A 12 0.63 13.93 -9.87
CA ASN A 12 1.03 12.67 -9.25
C ASN A 12 2.35 12.86 -8.49
N ALA A 13 2.38 12.43 -7.23
CA ALA A 13 3.55 12.58 -6.35
C ALA A 13 3.80 11.30 -5.52
N PHE A 14 3.82 10.14 -6.18
CA PHE A 14 4.12 8.87 -5.54
C PHE A 14 5.21 8.11 -6.29
N VAL A 15 5.95 7.29 -5.55
CA VAL A 15 6.91 6.30 -6.08
C VAL A 15 6.71 4.97 -5.39
N LEU A 16 7.11 3.87 -6.04
CA LEU A 16 7.05 2.54 -5.45
C LEU A 16 8.32 2.27 -4.62
N GLY A 17 8.14 2.00 -3.33
CA GLY A 17 9.17 1.39 -2.49
C GLY A 17 9.10 -0.13 -2.65
N CYS A 18 10.16 -0.74 -3.17
CA CYS A 18 10.18 -2.15 -3.53
C CYS A 18 11.13 -2.95 -2.61
N VAL A 19 10.70 -4.14 -2.23
CA VAL A 19 11.54 -5.14 -1.55
C VAL A 19 11.19 -6.53 -2.05
N GLN A 20 12.20 -7.38 -2.18
CA GLN A 20 12.06 -8.76 -2.62
C GLN A 20 12.51 -9.70 -1.50
N THR A 21 11.77 -10.79 -1.32
CA THR A 21 12.14 -11.90 -0.46
C THR A 21 11.52 -13.19 -1.00
N CYS A 22 11.91 -14.33 -0.45
CA CYS A 22 11.33 -15.62 -0.83
C CYS A 22 10.24 -16.07 0.15
N VAL A 23 9.27 -16.84 -0.34
CA VAL A 23 8.15 -17.37 0.46
C VAL A 23 8.63 -18.13 1.69
N ARG A 24 9.72 -18.90 1.55
CA ARG A 24 10.34 -19.63 2.67
C ARG A 24 10.76 -18.68 3.79
N ASP A 25 11.42 -17.58 3.47
CA ASP A 25 11.92 -16.63 4.47
C ASP A 25 10.76 -15.91 5.17
N LEU A 26 9.71 -15.53 4.43
CA LEU A 26 8.48 -14.98 5.03
C LEU A 26 7.82 -15.97 5.99
N SER A 27 7.79 -17.25 5.63
CA SER A 27 7.14 -18.29 6.42
C SER A 27 7.93 -18.66 7.68
N VAL A 28 9.26 -18.72 7.60
CA VAL A 28 10.13 -19.17 8.70
C VAL A 28 10.49 -18.03 9.64
N LYS A 29 10.74 -16.82 9.12
CA LYS A 29 11.18 -15.67 9.92
C LYS A 29 10.01 -14.83 10.48
N GLY A 30 8.80 -15.09 10.01
CA GLY A 30 7.56 -14.53 10.58
C GLY A 30 7.34 -13.03 10.33
N LEU A 31 6.38 -12.47 11.06
CA LEU A 31 5.86 -11.12 10.84
C LEU A 31 6.91 -10.03 11.09
N GLY A 32 7.72 -10.15 12.15
CA GLY A 32 8.76 -9.15 12.47
C GLY A 32 9.76 -8.96 11.33
N TYR A 33 10.14 -10.05 10.66
CA TYR A 33 11.00 -9.98 9.47
C TYR A 33 10.30 -9.27 8.30
N ALA A 34 9.03 -9.58 8.04
CA ALA A 34 8.26 -8.92 6.99
C ALA A 34 8.10 -7.41 7.25
N VAL A 35 7.83 -7.01 8.50
CA VAL A 35 7.74 -5.59 8.91
C VAL A 35 9.07 -4.86 8.68
N GLU A 36 10.19 -5.48 9.05
CA GLU A 36 11.52 -4.88 8.85
C GLU A 36 11.86 -4.72 7.36
N LEU A 37 11.45 -5.66 6.50
CA LEU A 37 11.60 -5.52 5.04
C LEU A 37 10.82 -4.31 4.51
N VAL A 38 9.54 -4.16 4.90
CA VAL A 38 8.71 -3.02 4.49
C VAL A 38 9.28 -1.71 5.01
N ARG A 39 9.76 -1.69 6.26
CA ARG A 39 10.40 -0.51 6.85
C ARG A 39 11.63 -0.08 6.04
N ARG A 40 12.55 -1.01 5.75
CA ARG A 40 13.74 -0.73 4.92
C ARG A 40 13.39 -0.26 3.51
N ALA A 41 12.36 -0.85 2.91
CA ALA A 41 11.89 -0.43 1.58
C ALA A 41 11.42 1.04 1.59
N LYS A 42 10.69 1.44 2.64
CA LYS A 42 10.23 2.81 2.82
C LYS A 42 11.36 3.77 3.16
N ASP A 43 12.27 3.37 4.05
CA ASP A 43 13.41 4.19 4.49
C ASP A 43 14.40 4.48 3.33
N ARG A 44 14.44 3.61 2.31
CA ARG A 44 15.23 3.83 1.08
C ARG A 44 14.67 4.93 0.19
N VAL A 45 13.39 5.28 0.31
CA VAL A 45 12.74 6.29 -0.55
C VAL A 45 13.16 7.69 -0.09
N GLY A 46 14.28 8.16 -0.64
CA GLY A 46 14.82 9.52 -0.47
C GLY A 46 14.83 10.32 -1.78
N GLU A 47 15.42 11.52 -1.74
CA GLU A 47 15.49 12.43 -2.88
C GLU A 47 16.24 11.81 -4.07
N GLU A 48 17.37 11.16 -3.82
CA GLU A 48 18.17 10.49 -4.85
C GLU A 48 17.40 9.33 -5.47
N TYR A 49 16.74 8.51 -4.65
CA TYR A 49 15.91 7.40 -5.14
C TYR A 49 14.77 7.89 -6.04
N VAL A 50 14.10 8.99 -5.66
CA VAL A 50 13.03 9.58 -6.49
C VAL A 50 13.59 10.04 -7.84
N LYS A 51 14.76 10.70 -7.86
CA LYS A 51 15.42 11.11 -9.12
C LYS A 51 15.75 9.90 -10.00
N GLU A 52 16.33 8.85 -9.43
CA GLU A 52 16.64 7.60 -10.14
C GLU A 52 15.39 6.97 -10.76
N VAL A 53 14.27 6.92 -10.02
CA VAL A 53 13.01 6.37 -10.53
C VAL A 53 12.47 7.23 -11.67
N VAL A 54 12.51 8.57 -11.55
CA VAL A 54 12.06 9.49 -12.61
C VAL A 54 12.88 9.31 -13.88
N GLU A 55 14.21 9.19 -13.78
CA GLU A 55 15.08 8.93 -14.92
C GLU A 55 14.76 7.57 -15.57
N LEU A 56 14.61 6.52 -14.76
CA LEU A 56 14.31 5.17 -15.23
C LEU A 56 13.00 5.13 -16.05
N VAL A 57 11.90 5.66 -15.50
CA VAL A 57 10.59 5.63 -16.18
C VAL A 57 10.51 6.58 -17.37
N SER A 58 11.36 7.62 -17.41
CA SER A 58 11.45 8.53 -18.56
C SER A 58 12.22 7.91 -19.72
N SER A 59 13.19 7.03 -19.43
CA SER A 59 14.05 6.41 -20.43
C SER A 59 13.41 5.23 -21.17
N SER A 60 12.43 4.56 -20.56
CA SER A 60 11.76 3.40 -21.15
C SER A 60 10.37 3.22 -20.53
N PRO A 61 9.34 2.86 -21.32
CA PRO A 61 8.08 2.38 -20.77
C PRO A 61 8.32 1.05 -20.03
N ALA A 62 8.59 1.16 -18.73
CA ALA A 62 8.79 0.00 -17.87
C ALA A 62 7.45 -0.71 -17.63
N SER A 63 7.29 -1.90 -18.20
CA SER A 63 6.22 -2.83 -17.81
C SER A 63 6.74 -3.74 -16.69
N VAL A 64 6.08 -3.73 -15.54
CA VAL A 64 6.45 -4.58 -14.41
C VAL A 64 5.55 -5.80 -14.41
N ASP A 65 6.13 -7.01 -14.45
CA ASP A 65 5.38 -8.24 -14.24
C ASP A 65 4.85 -8.26 -12.80
N SER A 66 3.53 -8.36 -12.65
CA SER A 66 2.86 -8.41 -11.36
C SER A 66 2.84 -9.81 -10.75
N THR A 67 3.33 -10.84 -11.45
CA THR A 67 3.30 -12.22 -10.97
C THR A 67 4.15 -12.37 -9.70
N GLY A 68 3.52 -12.81 -8.62
CA GLY A 68 4.19 -12.95 -7.31
C GLY A 68 4.49 -11.62 -6.61
N VAL A 69 3.93 -10.50 -7.08
CA VAL A 69 4.08 -9.18 -6.46
C VAL A 69 2.80 -8.81 -5.72
N LEU A 70 2.93 -8.41 -4.46
CA LEU A 70 1.86 -7.77 -3.69
C LEU A 70 2.06 -6.26 -3.72
N ILE A 71 1.09 -5.51 -4.25
CA ILE A 71 1.14 -4.04 -4.22
C ILE A 71 0.23 -3.54 -3.09
N MET A 72 0.81 -2.80 -2.15
CA MET A 72 0.09 -2.24 -1.01
C MET A 72 -0.04 -0.73 -1.17
N THR A 73 -1.24 -0.18 -0.90
CA THR A 73 -1.49 1.28 -0.91
C THR A 73 -2.32 1.70 0.29
N GLN A 74 -2.03 2.88 0.84
CA GLN A 74 -2.66 3.38 2.06
C GLN A 74 -3.55 4.60 1.75
N TRP A 75 -4.86 4.36 1.75
CA TRP A 75 -5.87 5.40 1.54
C TRP A 75 -6.36 6.02 2.86
N SER A 76 -6.11 5.36 3.99
CA SER A 76 -6.53 5.80 5.33
C SER A 76 -5.93 7.13 5.80
N ARG A 77 -5.05 7.76 5.00
CA ARG A 77 -4.41 9.06 5.31
C ARG A 77 -4.63 10.11 4.22
N LEU A 78 -5.50 9.82 3.26
CA LEU A 78 -5.84 10.74 2.16
C LEU A 78 -6.93 11.74 2.55
N GLY A 79 -7.57 11.59 3.71
CA GLY A 79 -8.64 12.46 4.18
C GLY A 79 -9.98 12.23 3.46
N LEU A 80 -10.12 11.11 2.76
CA LEU A 80 -11.34 10.75 2.02
C LEU A 80 -12.55 10.61 2.95
N GLU A 81 -12.32 10.15 4.19
CA GLU A 81 -13.31 10.07 5.26
C GLU A 81 -13.75 11.43 5.81
N SER A 82 -13.07 12.52 5.41
CA SER A 82 -13.34 13.90 5.86
C SER A 82 -14.12 14.74 4.83
N VAL A 83 -14.51 14.17 3.69
CA VAL A 83 -15.18 14.90 2.60
C VAL A 83 -16.68 15.00 2.88
N ASP A 84 -17.16 16.20 3.19
CA ASP A 84 -18.59 16.51 3.39
C ASP A 84 -19.08 17.50 2.32
N PHE A 85 -20.12 17.11 1.58
CA PHE A 85 -20.78 17.92 0.57
C PHE A 85 -21.99 18.71 1.11
N GLY A 86 -22.15 18.80 2.43
CA GLY A 86 -23.33 19.32 3.11
C GLY A 86 -24.38 18.24 3.41
N MET A 87 -24.02 16.96 3.24
CA MET A 87 -24.90 15.79 3.44
C MET A 87 -24.42 14.90 4.59
N GLY A 88 -23.37 15.33 5.31
CA GLY A 88 -22.71 14.58 6.36
C GLY A 88 -21.51 13.78 5.87
N MET A 89 -20.78 13.20 6.83
CA MET A 89 -19.55 12.46 6.58
C MET A 89 -19.82 11.15 5.82
N PRO A 90 -18.84 10.64 5.05
CA PRO A 90 -18.96 9.34 4.39
C PRO A 90 -19.18 8.21 5.39
N VAL A 91 -20.13 7.32 5.11
CA VAL A 91 -20.31 6.06 5.87
C VAL A 91 -19.20 5.06 5.54
N GLN A 92 -18.75 5.05 4.29
CA GLN A 92 -17.70 4.15 3.80
C GLN A 92 -16.90 4.80 2.68
N VAL A 93 -15.60 4.54 2.69
CA VAL A 93 -14.68 4.81 1.59
C VAL A 93 -14.08 3.47 1.12
N GLY A 94 -13.98 3.28 -0.19
CA GLY A 94 -13.39 2.07 -0.76
C GLY A 94 -13.29 2.12 -2.28
N PRO A 95 -12.52 1.19 -2.89
CA PRO A 95 -12.49 1.02 -4.33
C PRO A 95 -13.84 0.47 -4.83
N VAL A 96 -14.18 0.77 -6.09
CA VAL A 96 -15.32 0.13 -6.78
C VAL A 96 -14.99 -1.33 -7.11
N CYS A 97 -13.77 -1.59 -7.56
CA CYS A 97 -13.24 -2.92 -7.81
C CYS A 97 -11.75 -2.98 -7.42
N CYS A 98 -11.30 -4.14 -6.95
CA CYS A 98 -9.90 -4.40 -6.66
C CYS A 98 -9.56 -5.86 -6.95
N ASP A 99 -8.56 -6.07 -7.80
CA ASP A 99 -8.07 -7.39 -8.22
C ASP A 99 -6.60 -7.62 -7.84
N LYS A 100 -5.79 -6.54 -7.77
CA LYS A 100 -4.33 -6.62 -7.63
C LYS A 100 -3.74 -5.93 -6.39
N TYR A 101 -4.51 -5.07 -5.72
CA TYR A 101 -3.99 -4.23 -4.63
C TYR A 101 -4.45 -4.71 -3.25
N CYS A 102 -3.57 -4.58 -2.28
CA CYS A 102 -3.92 -4.54 -0.87
C CYS A 102 -4.13 -3.07 -0.48
N ILE A 103 -5.37 -2.68 -0.21
CA ILE A 103 -5.74 -1.28 0.07
C ILE A 103 -6.08 -1.15 1.55
N LEU A 104 -5.33 -0.29 2.25
CA LEU A 104 -5.62 0.10 3.63
C LEU A 104 -6.57 1.30 3.62
N LEU A 105 -7.82 1.05 4.02
CA LEU A 105 -8.93 2.00 3.99
C LEU A 105 -9.20 2.58 5.38
N PRO A 106 -9.69 3.83 5.47
CA PRO A 106 -10.13 4.40 6.73
C PRO A 106 -11.42 3.70 7.21
N VAL A 107 -11.61 3.67 8.53
CA VAL A 107 -12.91 3.34 9.14
C VAL A 107 -13.54 4.65 9.59
N CYS A 108 -14.53 5.14 8.85
CA CYS A 108 -15.10 6.49 9.06
C CYS A 108 -15.72 6.68 10.46
N THR A 109 -16.07 5.60 11.15
CA THR A 109 -16.64 5.62 12.50
C THR A 109 -15.61 5.40 13.63
N ALA A 110 -14.34 5.13 13.32
CA ALA A 110 -13.32 4.80 14.30
C ALA A 110 -11.93 5.30 13.88
N ALA A 111 -11.49 6.38 14.53
CA ALA A 111 -10.29 7.14 14.15
C ALA A 111 -8.96 6.35 14.12
N SER A 112 -8.87 5.21 14.82
CA SER A 112 -7.66 4.38 14.88
C SER A 112 -7.82 3.01 14.24
N ALA A 113 -8.96 2.75 13.60
CA ALA A 113 -9.21 1.49 12.92
C ALA A 113 -8.96 1.64 11.42
N MET A 114 -8.45 0.56 10.82
CA MET A 114 -8.26 0.46 9.38
C MET A 114 -8.97 -0.79 8.88
N LYS A 115 -9.49 -0.71 7.65
CA LYS A 115 -10.04 -1.85 6.91
C LYS A 115 -9.04 -2.24 5.84
N VAL A 116 -8.84 -3.54 5.63
CA VAL A 116 -8.01 -4.06 4.55
C VAL A 116 -8.92 -4.60 3.45
N ASN A 117 -8.76 -4.09 2.23
CA ASN A 117 -9.37 -4.67 1.04
C ASN A 117 -8.28 -5.39 0.24
N LEU A 118 -8.41 -6.70 0.05
CA LEU A 118 -7.47 -7.54 -0.68
C LEU A 118 -8.25 -8.61 -1.44
N ALA A 119 -7.98 -8.75 -2.73
CA ALA A 119 -8.45 -9.88 -3.52
C ALA A 119 -7.50 -11.07 -3.34
N VAL A 120 -8.08 -12.24 -3.12
CA VAL A 120 -7.36 -13.52 -3.10
C VAL A 120 -8.09 -14.51 -4.01
N PRO A 121 -7.40 -15.48 -4.63
CA PRO A 121 -8.07 -16.55 -5.37
C PRO A 121 -9.12 -17.24 -4.51
N SER A 122 -10.29 -17.57 -5.07
CA SER A 122 -11.37 -18.21 -4.33
C SER A 122 -10.95 -19.51 -3.64
N SER A 123 -10.01 -20.24 -4.25
CA SER A 123 -9.43 -21.47 -3.69
C SER A 123 -8.53 -21.26 -2.46
N ALA A 124 -8.14 -20.03 -2.17
CA ALA A 124 -7.24 -19.68 -1.06
C ALA A 124 -7.94 -18.89 0.06
N VAL A 125 -9.23 -18.56 -0.08
CA VAL A 125 -9.97 -17.71 0.88
C VAL A 125 -9.96 -18.32 2.29
N ASP A 126 -10.30 -19.62 2.42
CA ASP A 126 -10.37 -20.28 3.72
C ASP A 126 -9.01 -20.31 4.41
N LEU A 127 -7.96 -20.60 3.64
CA LEU A 127 -6.59 -20.63 4.15
C LEU A 127 -6.11 -19.22 4.56
N TYR A 128 -6.47 -18.19 3.79
CA TYR A 128 -6.19 -16.81 4.13
C TYR A 128 -6.87 -16.38 5.45
N LEU A 129 -8.16 -16.71 5.61
CA LEU A 129 -8.90 -16.44 6.84
C LEU A 129 -8.34 -17.20 8.05
N TYR A 130 -7.91 -18.45 7.84
CA TYR A 130 -7.21 -19.22 8.86
C TYR A 130 -5.93 -18.52 9.31
N PHE A 131 -5.08 -18.05 8.39
CA PHE A 131 -3.86 -17.35 8.78
C PHE A 131 -4.12 -15.99 9.45
N LEU A 132 -5.15 -15.25 9.03
CA LEU A 132 -5.52 -13.98 9.69
C LEU A 132 -6.01 -14.17 11.13
N SER A 133 -6.70 -15.27 11.41
CA SER A 133 -7.21 -15.57 12.75
C SER A 133 -6.15 -16.19 13.67
N ASN A 134 -5.06 -16.73 13.10
CA ASN A 134 -4.00 -17.42 13.82
C ASN A 134 -2.65 -16.70 13.67
N ILE A 135 -2.64 -15.38 13.71
CA ILE A 135 -1.40 -14.59 13.74
C ILE A 135 -0.67 -14.90 15.05
N CYS A 136 0.29 -15.81 15.00
CA CYS A 136 1.24 -16.02 16.08
C CYS A 136 2.17 -14.80 16.09
N ALA A 137 2.10 -14.02 17.17
CA ALA A 137 3.05 -12.94 17.47
C ALA A 137 4.44 -13.50 17.81
#